data_AF-A0A529SNT1-F1
#
_entry.id   AF-A0A529SNT1-F1
#
_cell.length_a   1.000
_cell.length_b   1.000
_cell.length_c   1.000
_cell.angle_alpha   90.00
_cell.angle_beta   90.00
_cell.angle_gamma   90.00
#
_symmetry.space_group_name_H-M   'P 1'
#
loop_
_entity.id
_entity.type
_entity.pdbx_description
1 polymer ?
#
loop_
_entity_poly.entity_id
_entity_poly.type
_entity_poly.pdbx_seq_one_letter_code
_entity_poly.pdbx_strand_id
1 'polypeptide(L)'
;GNDNVRLLPRTTVWGYYDGNTLAALERVTDHKEVAAKGEPRQRYWAIRAATVVLATGSFERPLVFPGNDRPGVMLAHAAERYAVEYGVLPGQRVALFTNNDSAYRSAVALKKAGAAVVAIIDVRGDVSNEMRRLASDAEAELLAGHAVVATEGGKVLTGLKVQRFDAMSGSLSGDERSIHADGLLMSGGWSP
;
A
#
# COMPACT_ATOMS: atom_id res chain seq x y z
N GLY A 1 -24.11 1.55 -24.19
CA GLY A 1 -23.64 0.36 -23.44
C GLY A 1 -24.03 -0.87 -24.24
N ASN A 2 -23.34 -1.99 -24.07
CA ASN A 2 -23.75 -3.25 -24.71
C ASN A 2 -24.84 -3.91 -23.85
N ASP A 3 -25.97 -4.29 -24.45
CA ASP A 3 -27.14 -4.81 -23.75
C ASP A 3 -26.90 -6.15 -23.04
N ASN A 4 -25.82 -6.86 -23.41
CA ASN A 4 -25.40 -8.13 -22.83
C ASN A 4 -24.31 -7.99 -21.74
N VAL A 5 -23.97 -6.77 -21.33
CA VAL A 5 -22.95 -6.53 -20.30
C VAL A 5 -23.61 -6.00 -19.03
N ARG A 6 -23.31 -6.66 -17.90
CA ARG A 6 -23.77 -6.22 -16.58
C ARG A 6 -22.58 -5.86 -15.70
N LEU A 7 -22.53 -4.61 -15.25
CA LEU A 7 -21.58 -4.14 -14.25
C LEU A 7 -22.25 -4.13 -12.86
N LEU A 8 -21.62 -4.79 -11.89
CA LEU A 8 -22.09 -4.90 -10.51
C LEU A 8 -21.04 -4.32 -9.55
N PRO A 9 -20.91 -2.99 -9.41
CA PRO A 9 -19.96 -2.40 -8.48
C PRO A 9 -20.32 -2.74 -7.04
N ARG A 10 -19.35 -2.73 -6.11
CA ARG A 10 -19.53 -3.10 -4.69
C ARG A 10 -20.01 -4.54 -4.46
N THR A 11 -19.80 -5.42 -5.44
CA THR A 11 -20.08 -6.86 -5.35
C THR A 11 -18.79 -7.63 -5.13
N THR A 12 -18.76 -8.45 -4.07
CA THR A 12 -17.61 -9.31 -3.78
C THR A 12 -17.94 -10.74 -4.18
N VAL A 13 -17.18 -11.29 -5.13
CA VAL A 13 -17.18 -12.74 -5.38
C VAL A 13 -16.37 -13.39 -4.25
N TRP A 14 -17.02 -14.19 -3.43
CA TRP A 14 -16.42 -14.76 -2.21
C TRP A 14 -16.21 -16.28 -2.30
N GLY A 15 -16.82 -16.94 -3.29
CA GLY A 15 -16.68 -18.38 -3.51
C GLY A 15 -16.65 -18.74 -5.00
N TYR A 16 -15.81 -19.71 -5.35
CA TYR A 16 -15.74 -20.33 -6.67
C TYR A 16 -15.78 -21.85 -6.49
N TYR A 17 -16.85 -22.47 -7.02
CA TYR A 17 -17.15 -23.89 -6.91
C TYR A 17 -17.18 -24.60 -8.27
N ASP A 18 -17.44 -25.90 -8.23
CA ASP A 18 -17.44 -26.78 -9.39
C ASP A 18 -18.34 -26.30 -10.54
N GLY A 19 -17.80 -26.47 -11.75
CA GLY A 19 -18.45 -26.12 -13.00
C GLY A 19 -18.65 -24.61 -13.23
N ASN A 20 -17.77 -23.75 -12.71
CA ASN A 20 -17.89 -22.29 -12.86
C ASN A 20 -19.16 -21.73 -12.22
N THR A 21 -19.48 -22.24 -11.03
CA THR A 21 -20.48 -21.64 -10.15
C THR A 21 -19.77 -20.69 -9.18
N LEU A 22 -20.09 -19.41 -9.25
CA LEU A 22 -19.54 -18.38 -8.38
C LEU A 22 -20.63 -17.88 -7.43
N ALA A 23 -20.26 -17.69 -6.17
CA ALA A 23 -21.07 -17.03 -5.17
C ALA A 23 -20.57 -15.60 -4.97
N ALA A 24 -21.47 -14.64 -5.08
CA ALA A 24 -21.15 -13.24 -4.86
C ALA A 24 -22.18 -12.53 -3.99
N LEU A 25 -21.74 -11.49 -3.28
CA LEU A 25 -22.57 -10.66 -2.42
C LEU A 25 -22.47 -9.20 -2.89
N GLU A 26 -23.59 -8.67 -3.37
CA GLU A 26 -23.74 -7.27 -3.76
C GLU A 26 -24.21 -6.46 -2.55
N ARG A 27 -23.48 -5.40 -2.20
CA ARG A 27 -23.88 -4.41 -1.18
C ARG A 27 -24.74 -3.33 -1.81
N VAL A 28 -26.05 -3.55 -1.82
CA VAL A 28 -27.03 -2.74 -2.57
C VAL A 28 -27.29 -1.40 -1.89
N THR A 29 -27.56 -1.38 -0.58
CA THR A 29 -27.91 -0.13 0.14
C THR A 29 -26.98 0.22 1.30
N ASP A 30 -25.95 -0.60 1.61
CA ASP A 30 -24.99 -0.31 2.70
C ASP A 30 -24.28 1.07 2.58
N HIS A 31 -24.23 1.64 1.38
CA HIS A 31 -23.59 2.92 1.08
C HIS A 31 -24.58 4.08 0.88
N LYS A 32 -25.89 3.81 0.96
CA LYS A 32 -26.94 4.82 0.79
C LYS A 32 -27.35 5.37 2.14
N GLU A 33 -27.63 6.67 2.20
CA GLU A 33 -28.19 7.32 3.39
C GLU A 33 -29.63 6.84 3.65
N VAL A 34 -30.44 6.73 2.59
CA VAL A 34 -31.83 6.25 2.66
C VAL A 34 -32.07 5.20 1.58
N ALA A 35 -32.55 4.02 1.99
CA ALA A 35 -32.93 2.94 1.08
C ALA A 35 -34.35 3.14 0.54
N ALA A 36 -34.59 2.77 -0.72
CA ALA A 36 -35.95 2.76 -1.26
C ALA A 36 -36.80 1.65 -0.62
N LYS A 37 -38.12 1.85 -0.56
CA LYS A 37 -39.04 0.85 0.00
C LYS A 37 -38.94 -0.47 -0.78
N GLY A 38 -38.65 -1.56 -0.06
CA GLY A 38 -38.52 -2.90 -0.64
C GLY A 38 -37.16 -3.18 -1.29
N GLU A 39 -36.21 -2.23 -1.26
CA GLU A 39 -34.85 -2.48 -1.73
C GLU A 39 -34.08 -3.35 -0.72
N PRO A 40 -33.46 -4.47 -1.14
CA PRO A 40 -32.71 -5.29 -0.22
C PRO A 40 -31.44 -4.57 0.23
N ARG A 41 -30.99 -4.82 1.45
CA ARG A 41 -29.70 -4.30 1.93
C ARG A 41 -28.53 -4.87 1.15
N GLN A 42 -28.57 -6.20 0.98
CA GLN A 42 -27.57 -6.98 0.25
C GLN A 42 -28.28 -8.00 -0.63
N ARG A 43 -27.65 -8.34 -1.76
CA ARG A 43 -28.16 -9.34 -2.70
C ARG A 43 -27.13 -10.44 -2.91
N TYR A 44 -27.58 -11.68 -2.70
CA TYR A 44 -26.81 -12.86 -3.04
C TYR A 44 -26.95 -13.17 -4.53
N TRP A 45 -25.83 -13.49 -5.17
CA TRP A 45 -25.73 -13.89 -6.57
C TRP A 45 -25.15 -15.30 -6.64
N ALA A 46 -25.89 -16.22 -7.26
CA ALA A 46 -25.35 -17.48 -7.77
C ALA A 46 -25.15 -17.33 -9.28
N ILE A 47 -23.91 -17.31 -9.72
CA ILE A 47 -23.54 -17.07 -11.12
C ILE A 47 -22.98 -18.37 -11.69
N ARG A 48 -23.64 -18.92 -12.70
CA ARG A 48 -23.09 -20.00 -13.52
C ARG A 48 -22.54 -19.39 -14.81
N ALA A 49 -21.23 -19.48 -15.01
CA ALA A 49 -20.58 -18.89 -16.18
C ALA A 49 -20.02 -19.98 -17.11
N ALA A 50 -20.04 -19.77 -18.43
CA ALA A 50 -19.36 -20.66 -19.36
C ALA A 50 -17.83 -20.54 -19.21
N THR A 51 -17.33 -19.34 -18.97
CA THR A 51 -15.90 -19.04 -18.80
C THR A 51 -15.74 -17.98 -17.70
N VAL A 52 -14.66 -18.08 -16.94
CA VAL A 52 -14.32 -17.15 -15.86
C VAL A 52 -12.93 -16.59 -16.10
N VAL A 53 -12.79 -15.28 -15.93
CA VAL A 53 -11.50 -14.59 -15.92
C VAL A 53 -11.25 -14.07 -14.51
N LEU A 54 -10.16 -14.51 -13.88
CA LEU A 54 -9.73 -14.00 -12.58
C LEU A 54 -8.77 -12.83 -12.79
N ALA A 55 -9.16 -11.67 -12.24
CA ALA A 55 -8.39 -10.44 -12.28
C ALA A 55 -8.45 -9.75 -10.90
N THR A 56 -8.20 -10.52 -9.84
CA THR A 56 -8.36 -10.08 -8.43
C THR A 56 -7.26 -9.14 -7.94
N GLY A 57 -6.24 -8.90 -8.76
CA GLY A 57 -5.12 -8.02 -8.43
C GLY A 57 -4.10 -8.68 -7.50
N SER A 58 -3.45 -7.87 -6.67
CA SER A 58 -2.50 -8.34 -5.65
C SER A 58 -2.52 -7.38 -4.47
N PHE A 59 -2.33 -7.90 -3.25
CA PHE A 59 -2.22 -7.10 -2.04
C PHE A 59 -0.76 -6.74 -1.75
N GLU A 60 -0.50 -5.48 -1.40
CA GLU A 60 0.82 -5.07 -0.94
C GLU A 60 1.09 -5.65 0.46
N ARG A 61 2.31 -6.14 0.67
CA ARG A 61 2.74 -6.74 1.94
C ARG A 61 3.51 -5.74 2.80
N PRO A 62 3.38 -5.81 4.13
CA PRO A 62 4.24 -5.06 5.04
C PRO A 62 5.66 -5.64 5.08
N LEU A 63 6.58 -4.89 5.70
CA LEU A 63 7.89 -5.38 6.12
C LEU A 63 7.87 -5.66 7.62
N VAL A 64 8.63 -6.65 8.08
CA VAL A 64 8.71 -7.05 9.48
C VAL A 64 9.99 -6.48 10.10
N PHE A 65 9.83 -5.63 11.12
CA PHE A 65 10.93 -5.03 11.89
C PHE A 65 10.37 -4.50 13.23
N PRO A 66 11.24 -4.23 14.22
CA PRO A 66 10.79 -3.70 15.51
C PRO A 66 9.98 -2.40 15.39
N GLY A 67 8.75 -2.42 15.91
CA GLY A 67 7.86 -1.26 15.96
C GLY A 67 7.16 -0.93 14.64
N ASN A 68 6.98 -1.91 13.75
CA ASN A 68 6.23 -1.80 12.49
C ASN A 68 4.70 -1.72 12.67
N ASP A 69 4.21 -1.71 13.90
CA ASP A 69 2.80 -1.69 14.30
C ASP A 69 2.34 -0.32 14.85
N ARG A 70 3.25 0.65 14.96
CA ARG A 70 2.95 1.96 15.55
C ARG A 70 1.98 2.77 14.68
N PRO A 71 1.01 3.50 15.27
CA PRO A 71 0.22 4.47 14.51
C PRO A 71 1.09 5.48 13.75
N GLY A 72 0.87 5.59 12.45
CA GLY A 72 1.74 6.31 11.50
C GLY A 72 2.50 5.37 10.56
N VAL A 73 2.59 4.08 10.88
CA VAL A 73 3.08 3.05 9.96
C VAL A 73 1.93 2.52 9.10
N MET A 74 2.08 2.53 7.76
CA MET A 74 1.10 1.95 6.84
C MET A 74 1.75 1.48 5.53
N LEU A 75 0.97 0.86 4.64
CA LEU A 75 1.43 0.46 3.31
C LEU A 75 1.62 1.68 2.39
N ALA A 76 2.65 1.66 1.55
CA ALA A 76 2.99 2.75 0.65
C ALA A 76 1.89 3.02 -0.38
N HIS A 77 1.32 1.96 -0.97
CA HIS A 77 0.22 2.10 -1.92
C HIS A 77 -1.09 2.54 -1.24
N ALA A 78 -1.30 2.17 0.02
CA ALA A 78 -2.44 2.68 0.79
C ALA A 78 -2.30 4.19 1.05
N ALA A 79 -1.10 4.65 1.39
CA ALA A 79 -0.79 6.07 1.57
C ALA A 79 -0.97 6.88 0.29
N GLU A 80 -0.47 6.36 -0.84
CA GLU A 80 -0.71 6.94 -2.16
C GLU A 80 -2.20 7.05 -2.45
N ARG A 81 -2.98 5.99 -2.18
CA ARG A 81 -4.42 6.00 -2.38
C ARG A 81 -5.12 7.06 -1.51
N TYR A 82 -4.74 7.19 -0.25
CA TYR A 82 -5.24 8.26 0.63
C TYR A 82 -5.00 9.64 0.04
N ALA A 83 -3.79 9.89 -0.44
CA ALA A 83 -3.42 11.18 -1.00
C ALA A 83 -4.11 11.46 -2.34
N VAL A 84 -4.08 10.51 -3.27
CA VAL A 84 -4.51 10.71 -4.67
C VAL A 84 -6.01 10.55 -4.85
N GLU A 85 -6.64 9.55 -4.22
CA GLU A 85 -8.08 9.27 -4.40
C GLU A 85 -8.94 10.05 -3.42
N TYR A 86 -8.45 10.25 -2.19
CA TYR A 86 -9.24 10.89 -1.12
C TYR A 86 -8.75 12.30 -0.76
N GLY A 87 -7.62 12.76 -1.29
CA GLY A 87 -7.08 14.10 -0.97
C GLY A 87 -6.59 14.25 0.48
N VAL A 88 -6.24 13.14 1.14
CA VAL A 88 -5.81 13.11 2.54
C VAL A 88 -4.37 12.65 2.63
N LEU A 89 -3.50 13.48 3.20
CA LEU A 89 -2.13 13.07 3.51
C LEU A 89 -2.12 12.23 4.81
N PRO A 90 -1.55 11.01 4.80
CA PRO A 90 -1.45 10.18 5.99
C PRO A 90 -0.39 10.68 6.99
N GLY A 91 0.49 11.58 6.55
CA GLY A 91 1.50 12.29 7.36
C GLY A 91 2.05 13.47 6.56
N GLN A 92 2.60 14.48 7.25
CA GLN A 92 3.21 15.64 6.58
C GLN A 92 4.67 15.38 6.22
N ARG A 93 5.37 14.58 7.03
CA ARG A 93 6.78 14.22 6.87
C ARG A 93 6.90 12.71 6.85
N VAL A 94 6.88 12.14 5.65
CA VAL A 94 6.81 10.69 5.46
C VAL A 94 8.14 10.12 5.01
N ALA A 95 8.47 8.93 5.50
CA ALA A 95 9.57 8.12 4.98
C ALA A 95 9.01 6.85 4.34
N LEU A 96 9.67 6.35 3.30
CA LEU A 96 9.31 5.07 2.68
C LEU A 96 10.32 4.00 3.04
N PHE A 97 9.86 2.78 3.29
CA PHE A 97 10.71 1.62 3.51
C PHE A 97 10.34 0.50 2.53
N THR A 98 11.29 0.06 1.71
CA THR A 98 10.99 -0.83 0.60
C THR A 98 12.07 -1.88 0.31
N ASN A 99 11.64 -2.94 -0.37
CA ASN A 99 12.47 -3.94 -1.02
C ASN A 99 12.23 -4.05 -2.54
N ASN A 100 11.48 -3.11 -3.12
CA ASN A 100 11.05 -3.16 -4.52
C ASN A 100 10.81 -1.74 -5.08
N ASP A 101 10.51 -1.66 -6.37
CA ASP A 101 10.43 -0.39 -7.10
C ASP A 101 9.10 0.36 -6.88
N SER A 102 8.06 -0.31 -6.38
CA SER A 102 6.70 0.26 -6.29
C SER A 102 6.66 1.50 -5.39
N ALA A 103 7.43 1.49 -4.30
CA ALA A 103 7.48 2.59 -3.34
C ALA A 103 7.93 3.91 -3.97
N TYR A 104 8.82 3.90 -4.96
CA TYR A 104 9.32 5.13 -5.58
C TYR A 104 8.23 5.89 -6.32
N ARG A 105 7.28 5.19 -6.94
CA ARG A 105 6.12 5.82 -7.58
C ARG A 105 5.19 6.44 -6.53
N SER A 106 4.92 5.73 -5.45
CA SER A 106 4.14 6.25 -4.32
C SER A 106 4.82 7.47 -3.68
N ALA A 107 6.15 7.49 -3.56
CA ALA A 107 6.92 8.64 -3.07
C ALA A 107 6.67 9.88 -3.94
N VAL A 108 6.78 9.74 -5.27
CA VAL A 108 6.51 10.84 -6.20
C VAL A 108 5.05 11.32 -6.12
N ALA A 109 4.10 10.39 -6.03
CA ALA A 109 2.68 10.72 -5.89
C ALA A 109 2.40 11.51 -4.59
N LEU A 110 2.98 11.08 -3.48
CA LEU A 110 2.87 11.75 -2.18
C LEU A 110 3.51 13.14 -2.19
N LYS A 111 4.69 13.29 -2.80
CA LYS A 111 5.33 14.58 -2.99
C LYS A 111 4.44 15.54 -3.79
N LYS A 112 3.85 15.07 -4.89
CA LYS A 112 2.90 15.86 -5.70
C LYS A 112 1.63 16.24 -4.94
N ALA A 113 1.19 15.39 -4.02
CA ALA A 113 0.07 15.68 -3.12
C ALA A 113 0.44 16.62 -1.95
N GLY A 114 1.72 16.99 -1.80
CA GLY A 114 2.18 17.97 -0.83
C GLY A 114 2.86 17.39 0.42
N ALA A 115 3.09 16.08 0.51
CA ALA A 115 3.86 15.50 1.60
C ALA A 115 5.36 15.80 1.44
N ALA A 116 6.06 16.04 2.55
CA ALA A 116 7.52 16.06 2.57
C ALA A 116 8.04 14.62 2.68
N VAL A 117 8.54 14.08 1.58
CA VAL A 117 9.17 12.74 1.57
C VAL A 117 10.61 12.87 2.07
N VAL A 118 10.84 12.57 3.35
CA VAL A 118 12.13 12.84 3.99
C VAL A 118 13.21 11.82 3.61
N ALA A 119 12.82 10.57 3.34
CA ALA A 119 13.74 9.52 2.94
C ALA A 119 13.02 8.36 2.23
N ILE A 120 13.74 7.68 1.33
CA ILE A 120 13.42 6.35 0.82
C ILE A 120 14.52 5.41 1.30
N ILE A 121 14.13 4.46 2.15
CA ILE A 121 14.99 3.41 2.70
C ILE A 121 14.78 2.17 1.84
N ASP A 122 15.81 1.75 1.12
CA ASP A 122 15.77 0.56 0.27
C ASP A 122 16.76 -0.47 0.79
N VAL A 123 16.28 -1.68 1.08
CA VAL A 123 17.15 -2.77 1.55
C VAL A 123 18.15 -3.20 0.47
N ARG A 124 17.88 -2.91 -0.80
CA ARG A 124 18.76 -3.25 -1.92
C ARG A 124 19.90 -2.24 -2.00
N GLY A 125 21.13 -2.73 -2.08
CA GLY A 125 22.32 -1.89 -2.26
C GLY A 125 22.45 -1.33 -3.68
N ASP A 126 21.97 -2.07 -4.67
CA ASP A 126 21.92 -1.62 -6.06
C ASP A 126 20.49 -1.23 -6.45
N VAL A 127 20.34 0.02 -6.87
CA VAL A 127 19.08 0.67 -7.23
C VAL A 127 19.25 1.28 -8.62
N SER A 128 18.31 0.98 -9.51
CA SER A 128 18.37 1.41 -10.91
C SER A 128 18.40 2.93 -11.05
N ASN A 129 18.95 3.43 -12.17
CA ASN A 129 18.95 4.86 -12.47
C ASN A 129 17.53 5.45 -12.55
N GLU A 130 16.55 4.67 -12.98
CA GLU A 130 15.14 5.09 -12.99
C GLU A 130 14.63 5.35 -11.56
N MET A 131 14.89 4.43 -10.62
CA MET A 131 14.48 4.61 -9.23
C MET A 131 15.23 5.75 -8.55
N ARG A 132 16.52 5.95 -8.84
CA ARG A 132 17.28 7.11 -8.37
C ARG A 132 16.68 8.42 -8.87
N ARG A 133 16.24 8.47 -10.13
CA ARG A 133 15.52 9.62 -10.69
C ARG A 133 14.19 9.86 -9.98
N LEU A 134 13.39 8.82 -9.75
CA LEU A 134 12.12 8.98 -9.03
C LEU A 134 12.33 9.44 -7.58
N ALA A 135 13.38 8.96 -6.90
CA ALA A 135 13.74 9.48 -5.58
C ALA A 135 14.10 10.97 -5.63
N SER A 136 14.84 11.41 -6.65
CA SER A 136 15.13 12.81 -6.89
C SER A 136 13.87 13.63 -7.20
N ASP A 137 12.95 13.11 -8.02
CA ASP A 137 11.68 13.76 -8.36
C ASP A 137 10.76 13.88 -7.13
N ALA A 138 10.88 12.95 -6.17
CA ALA A 138 10.22 13.02 -4.87
C ALA A 138 10.92 13.95 -3.86
N GLU A 139 12.08 14.51 -4.23
CA GLU A 139 12.98 15.28 -3.35
C GLU A 139 13.37 14.51 -2.07
N ALA A 140 13.51 13.19 -2.18
CA ALA A 140 13.79 12.31 -1.05
C ALA A 140 15.28 11.95 -0.96
N GLU A 141 15.79 11.84 0.27
CA GLU A 141 17.08 11.20 0.52
C GLU A 141 16.98 9.70 0.23
N LEU A 142 17.78 9.18 -0.70
CA LEU A 142 17.82 7.75 -0.99
C LEU A 142 18.89 7.05 -0.13
N LEU A 143 18.43 6.16 0.75
CA LEU A 143 19.26 5.28 1.57
C LEU A 143 19.20 3.85 1.02
N ALA A 144 19.98 3.59 -0.03
CA ALA A 144 20.15 2.24 -0.58
C ALA A 144 21.04 1.37 0.32
N GLY A 145 20.74 0.08 0.43
CA GLY A 145 21.42 -0.86 1.32
C GLY A 145 21.22 -0.50 2.80
N HIS A 146 20.03 -0.01 3.15
CA HIS A 146 19.66 0.32 4.52
C HIS A 146 18.32 -0.32 4.88
N ALA A 147 18.13 -0.61 6.17
CA ALA A 147 16.87 -1.08 6.71
C ALA A 147 16.40 -0.17 7.84
N VAL A 148 15.08 -0.10 8.02
CA VAL A 148 14.50 0.43 9.26
C VAL A 148 14.65 -0.64 10.33
N VAL A 149 15.32 -0.30 11.43
CA VAL A 149 15.63 -1.25 12.53
C VAL A 149 14.80 -0.99 13.79
N ALA A 150 14.26 0.22 13.92
CA ALA A 150 13.32 0.58 14.97
C ALA A 150 12.49 1.77 14.54
N THR A 151 11.34 1.95 15.18
CA THR A 151 10.56 3.19 15.12
C THR A 151 10.71 3.96 16.43
N GLU A 152 10.59 5.27 16.39
CA GLU A 152 10.59 6.17 17.54
C GLU A 152 9.20 6.79 17.78
N GLY A 153 8.92 7.19 19.01
CA GLY A 153 7.62 7.76 19.42
C GLY A 153 6.85 6.89 20.42
N GLY A 154 5.91 7.52 21.13
CA GLY A 154 5.07 6.87 22.15
C GLY A 154 3.76 6.33 21.57
N LYS A 155 2.74 7.19 21.53
CA LYS A 155 1.39 6.85 21.00
C LYS A 155 1.31 6.90 19.48
N VAL A 156 2.20 7.65 18.85
CA VAL A 156 2.26 7.89 17.41
C VAL A 156 3.73 7.90 16.98
N LEU A 157 3.96 7.61 15.71
CA LEU A 157 5.28 7.69 15.09
C LEU A 157 5.79 9.13 15.09
N THR A 158 7.02 9.34 15.56
CA THR A 158 7.71 10.64 15.49
C THR A 158 9.07 10.54 14.80
N GLY A 159 9.53 9.32 14.54
CA GLY A 159 10.79 9.07 13.87
C GLY A 159 11.01 7.58 13.66
N LEU A 160 12.14 7.28 13.03
CA LEU A 160 12.58 5.93 12.76
C LEU A 160 14.10 5.87 12.81
N LYS A 161 14.62 4.69 13.08
CA LYS A 161 16.05 4.41 13.04
C LYS A 161 16.38 3.57 11.82
N VAL A 162 17.38 4.01 11.07
CA VAL A 162 17.93 3.28 9.94
C VAL A 162 19.34 2.83 10.24
N GLN A 163 19.73 1.72 9.63
CA GLN A 163 21.08 1.20 9.72
C GLN A 163 21.45 0.52 8.41
N ARG A 164 22.76 0.44 8.11
CA ARG A 164 23.22 -0.24 6.90
C ARG A 164 22.84 -1.71 6.98
N PHE A 165 22.26 -2.22 5.91
CA PHE A 165 21.74 -3.56 5.80
C PHE A 165 22.25 -4.21 4.52
N ASP A 166 22.78 -5.42 4.66
CA ASP A 166 23.14 -6.26 3.53
C ASP A 166 22.02 -7.28 3.29
N ALA A 167 21.33 -7.15 2.15
CA ALA A 167 20.21 -8.02 1.80
C ALA A 167 20.62 -9.46 1.46
N MET A 168 21.89 -9.72 1.15
CA MET A 168 22.40 -11.05 0.84
C MET A 168 22.73 -11.83 2.11
N SER A 169 23.39 -11.19 3.08
CA SER A 169 23.72 -11.82 4.37
C SER A 169 22.61 -11.68 5.42
N GLY A 170 21.70 -10.72 5.25
CA GLY A 170 20.70 -10.35 6.24
C GLY A 170 21.28 -9.64 7.47
N SER A 171 22.52 -9.13 7.38
CA SER A 171 23.23 -8.53 8.52
C SER A 171 23.14 -7.01 8.56
N LEU A 172 23.07 -6.48 9.77
CA LEU A 172 23.18 -5.05 10.07
C LEU A 172 24.63 -4.65 10.37
N SER A 173 25.03 -3.44 9.99
CA SER A 173 26.37 -2.91 10.26
C SER A 173 26.38 -1.39 10.41
N GLY A 174 27.44 -0.85 11.02
CA GLY A 174 27.58 0.58 11.30
C GLY A 174 26.63 1.06 12.40
N ASP A 175 26.56 2.37 12.59
CA ASP A 175 25.74 2.98 13.64
C ASP A 175 24.29 3.22 13.17
N GLU A 176 23.37 3.19 14.12
CA GLU A 176 21.98 3.61 13.88
C GLU A 176 21.91 5.12 13.64
N ARG A 177 21.09 5.54 12.67
CA ARG A 177 20.77 6.94 12.40
C ARG A 177 19.27 7.17 12.60
N SER A 178 18.90 8.15 13.41
CA SER A 178 17.50 8.58 13.57
C SER A 178 17.09 9.55 12.44
N ILE A 179 15.86 9.37 11.95
CA ILE A 179 15.20 10.23 10.96
C ILE A 179 13.83 10.62 11.50
N HIS A 180 13.56 11.93 11.57
CA HIS A 180 12.27 12.45 12.02
C HIS A 180 11.20 12.34 10.91
N ALA A 181 10.15 11.58 11.18
CA ALA A 181 9.02 11.35 10.29
C ALA A 181 7.74 11.07 11.11
N ASP A 182 6.61 11.60 10.66
CA ASP A 182 5.28 11.34 11.24
C ASP A 182 4.52 10.22 10.51
N GLY A 183 5.05 9.74 9.38
CA GLY A 183 4.57 8.57 8.66
C GLY A 183 5.70 7.68 8.16
N LEU A 184 5.54 6.36 8.29
CA LEU A 184 6.43 5.35 7.73
C LEU A 184 5.64 4.44 6.79
N LEU A 185 5.98 4.50 5.51
CA LEU A 185 5.21 3.92 4.42
C LEU A 185 5.96 2.73 3.82
N MET A 186 5.44 1.53 4.04
CA MET A 186 6.16 0.29 3.75
C MET A 186 5.72 -0.33 2.43
N SER A 187 6.67 -0.91 1.71
CA SER A 187 6.40 -1.75 0.54
C SER A 187 7.29 -3.00 0.57
N GLY A 188 6.73 -4.12 1.04
CA GLY A 188 7.39 -5.43 1.14
C GLY A 188 7.14 -6.35 -0.07
N GLY A 189 6.61 -5.81 -1.16
CA GLY A 189 6.21 -6.53 -2.37
C GLY A 189 4.73 -6.90 -2.37
N TRP A 190 4.33 -7.78 -3.28
CA TRP A 190 2.92 -8.05 -3.59
C TRP A 190 2.57 -9.53 -3.45
N SER A 191 1.40 -9.83 -2.89
CA SER A 191 0.77 -11.15 -2.86
C SER A 191 -0.39 -11.20 -3.86
N PRO A 192 -0.29 -11.98 -4.94
CA PRO A 192 -1.42 -12.25 -5.83
C PRO A 192 -2.63 -12.85 -5.11
#